data_AF-A0A239P5I9-F1
#
_entry.id   AF-A0A239P5I9-F1
#
_cell.length_a   1.000
_cell.length_b   1.000
_cell.length_c   1.000
_cell.angle_alpha   90.00
_cell.angle_beta   90.00
_cell.angle_gamma   90.00
#
_symmetry.space_group_name_H-M   'P 1'
#
loop_
_entity.id
_entity.type
_entity.pdbx_description
1 polymer ?
#
loop_
_entity_poly.entity_id
_entity_poly.type
_entity_poly.pdbx_seq_one_letter_code
_entity_poly.pdbx_strand_id
1 'polypeptide(L)'
;MSGPRDYSRATRAALIQFSGGLCYWPGCPEPVLRRVEQVWRITVEIAHIRAAERGGPRYDPTMSDDQRRDFANLLLLCTAHHDHADEHPERVPVELLLRWKAQREADPYQALERLREVTPAGLRRLVAEGLQEHDAKVLDALARLEHSDQDAARLMRSLVDELTEAYSVQRRRMLDADLVYELKDAAHTLSKMNGTLGDFIEATRTLRRKFPRGDE
;
A
#
# COMPACT_ATOMS: atom_id res chain seq x y z
N MET A 1 32.99 22.46 9.58
CA MET A 1 31.80 22.83 10.37
C MET A 1 30.60 22.09 9.80
N SER A 2 29.74 21.54 10.66
CA SER A 2 28.53 20.81 10.27
C SER A 2 27.54 21.78 9.62
N GLY A 3 27.28 21.64 8.33
CA GLY A 3 26.41 22.55 7.57
C GLY A 3 24.92 22.24 7.71
N PRO A 4 24.03 22.99 7.05
CA PRO A 4 22.57 22.83 7.14
C PRO A 4 22.02 21.56 6.49
N ARG A 5 22.88 20.76 5.84
CA ARG A 5 22.57 19.45 5.25
C ARG A 5 23.26 18.27 5.94
N ASP A 6 23.93 18.52 7.06
CA ASP A 6 24.63 17.47 7.83
C ASP A 6 23.67 16.74 8.79
N TYR A 7 22.74 15.99 8.21
CA TYR A 7 21.70 15.31 8.98
C TYR A 7 22.25 14.14 9.79
N SER A 8 21.95 14.13 11.09
CA SER A 8 22.29 13.02 11.98
C SER A 8 21.63 11.72 11.53
N ARG A 9 22.22 10.58 11.94
CA ARG A 9 21.61 9.25 11.71
C ARG A 9 20.22 9.15 12.34
N ALA A 10 20.02 9.77 13.52
CA ALA A 10 18.74 9.79 14.21
C ALA A 10 17.69 10.58 13.40
N THR A 11 18.05 11.74 12.85
CA THR A 11 17.18 12.56 11.99
C THR A 11 16.75 11.79 10.75
N ARG A 12 17.69 11.13 10.05
CA ARG A 12 17.38 10.32 8.86
C ARG A 12 16.46 9.14 9.20
N ALA A 13 16.74 8.43 10.29
CA ALA A 13 15.90 7.32 10.75
C ALA A 13 14.49 7.78 11.12
N ALA A 14 14.36 8.92 11.83
CA ALA A 14 13.08 9.51 12.16
C ALA A 14 12.28 9.88 10.89
N LEU A 15 12.91 10.55 9.92
CA LEU A 15 12.25 10.88 8.65
C LEU A 15 11.67 9.66 7.94
N ILE A 16 12.44 8.57 7.86
CA ILE A 16 11.99 7.32 7.22
C ILE A 16 10.87 6.67 8.02
N GLN A 17 11.00 6.61 9.35
CA GLN A 17 10.02 5.97 10.22
C GLN A 17 8.66 6.70 10.20
N PHE A 18 8.70 8.02 10.35
CA PHE A 18 7.50 8.85 10.44
C PHE A 18 6.87 9.17 9.08
N SER A 19 7.58 8.91 7.97
CA SER A 19 6.97 8.99 6.64
C SER A 19 5.98 7.86 6.34
N GLY A 20 5.93 6.82 7.18
CA GLY A 20 5.17 5.61 6.88
C GLY A 20 5.62 4.91 5.59
N GLY A 21 6.87 5.13 5.17
CA GLY A 21 7.44 4.55 3.96
C GLY A 21 7.01 5.21 2.65
N LEU A 22 6.35 6.38 2.68
CA LEU A 22 5.86 7.10 1.49
C LEU A 22 6.37 8.55 1.41
N CYS A 23 6.22 9.16 0.24
CA CYS A 23 6.37 10.60 0.02
C CYS A 23 5.40 11.42 0.88
N TYR A 24 5.83 12.58 1.38
CA TYR A 24 5.01 13.48 2.21
C TYR A 24 3.95 14.24 1.43
N TRP A 25 4.07 14.31 0.10
CA TRP A 25 3.05 14.93 -0.74
C TRP A 25 1.68 14.21 -0.57
N PRO A 26 0.58 14.94 -0.38
CA PRO A 26 -0.74 14.34 -0.16
C PRO A 26 -1.16 13.42 -1.32
N GLY A 27 -1.51 12.17 -0.99
CA GLY A 27 -1.96 11.19 -1.98
C GLY A 27 -0.88 10.62 -2.89
N CYS A 28 0.39 11.00 -2.72
CA CYS A 28 1.48 10.42 -3.51
C CYS A 28 1.74 8.97 -3.07
N PRO A 29 1.69 7.99 -4.00
CA PRO A 29 1.95 6.59 -3.69
C PRO A 29 3.44 6.21 -3.77
N GLU A 30 4.33 7.16 -4.08
CA GLU A 30 5.75 6.87 -4.27
C GLU A 30 6.38 6.39 -2.96
N PRO A 31 6.94 5.16 -2.92
CA PRO A 31 7.60 4.66 -1.73
C PRO A 31 8.94 5.38 -1.48
N VAL A 32 9.42 5.33 -0.23
CA VAL A 32 10.77 5.77 0.13
C VAL A 32 11.83 4.82 -0.43
N LEU A 33 11.51 3.52 -0.51
CA LEU A 33 12.40 2.46 -0.99
C LEU A 33 11.74 1.69 -2.14
N ARG A 34 12.48 1.50 -3.23
CA ARG A 34 12.10 0.66 -4.36
C ARG A 34 13.17 -0.38 -4.65
N ARG A 35 12.75 -1.55 -5.13
CA ARG A 35 13.66 -2.58 -5.61
C ARG A 35 13.91 -2.38 -7.10
N VAL A 36 15.17 -2.14 -7.47
CA VAL A 36 15.63 -1.99 -8.86
C VAL A 36 16.74 -3.01 -9.06
N GLU A 37 16.57 -3.92 -10.04
CA GLU A 37 17.54 -4.99 -10.32
C GLU A 37 17.96 -5.77 -9.07
N GLN A 38 16.97 -6.16 -8.26
CA GLN A 38 17.13 -6.87 -6.98
C GLN A 38 17.77 -6.04 -5.84
N VAL A 39 18.19 -4.80 -6.07
CA VAL A 39 18.83 -3.90 -5.08
C VAL A 39 17.82 -2.87 -4.56
N TRP A 40 17.86 -2.58 -3.26
CA TRP A 40 17.06 -1.50 -2.66
C TRP A 40 17.66 -0.14 -2.97
N ARG A 41 16.83 0.79 -3.45
CA ARG A 41 17.18 2.17 -3.78
C ARG A 41 16.24 3.11 -3.04
N ILE A 42 16.78 4.22 -2.53
CA ILE A 42 15.97 5.32 -2.01
C ILE A 42 15.46 6.12 -3.22
N THR A 43 14.16 6.41 -3.23
CA THR A 43 13.43 7.08 -4.33
C THR A 43 12.92 8.47 -3.94
N VAL A 44 13.31 8.95 -2.76
CA VAL A 44 12.93 10.25 -2.21
C VAL A 44 14.14 11.02 -1.73
N GLU A 45 13.98 12.33 -1.62
CA GLU A 45 14.98 13.29 -1.19
C GLU A 45 14.51 14.00 0.09
N ILE A 46 15.48 14.42 0.91
CA ILE A 46 15.19 15.21 2.12
C ILE A 46 14.99 16.67 1.67
N ALA A 47 13.75 17.14 1.74
CA ALA A 47 13.40 18.52 1.45
C ALA A 47 13.33 19.36 2.74
N HIS A 48 13.77 20.60 2.64
CA HIS A 48 13.64 21.58 3.70
C HIS A 48 12.31 22.32 3.61
N ILE A 49 11.59 22.40 4.73
CA ILE A 49 10.42 23.27 4.86
C ILE A 49 10.84 24.73 4.73
N ARG A 50 11.90 25.12 5.45
CA ARG A 50 12.61 26.40 5.28
C ARG A 50 14.03 26.11 4.78
N ALA A 51 14.40 26.66 3.62
CA ALA A 51 15.62 26.29 2.89
C ALA A 51 16.91 26.24 3.74
N ALA A 52 17.78 25.29 3.40
CA ALA A 52 19.13 25.19 3.95
C ALA A 52 20.01 26.41 3.63
N GLU A 53 19.89 26.96 2.43
CA GLU A 53 20.81 27.98 1.91
C GLU A 53 20.14 29.32 1.69
N ARG A 54 20.92 30.39 1.89
CA ARG A 54 20.49 31.75 1.58
C ARG A 54 20.14 31.85 0.09
N GLY A 55 18.97 32.43 -0.21
CA GLY A 55 18.44 32.53 -1.57
C GLY A 55 17.60 31.33 -2.01
N GLY A 56 17.55 30.26 -1.20
CA GLY A 56 16.67 29.13 -1.46
C GLY A 56 15.19 29.42 -1.11
N PRO A 57 14.27 28.56 -1.58
CA PRO A 57 12.84 28.63 -1.27
C PRO A 57 12.54 28.78 0.22
N ARG A 58 11.70 29.77 0.59
CA ARG A 58 11.23 29.93 1.98
C ARG A 58 12.36 30.13 3.01
N TYR A 59 13.53 30.61 2.58
CA TYR A 59 14.68 30.82 3.47
C TYR A 59 14.33 31.81 4.59
N ASP A 60 14.56 31.38 5.83
CA ASP A 60 14.43 32.23 7.01
C ASP A 60 15.82 32.61 7.52
N PRO A 61 16.22 33.90 7.50
CA PRO A 61 17.55 34.33 7.96
C PRO A 61 17.73 34.21 9.48
N THR A 62 16.65 34.02 10.25
CA THR A 62 16.71 33.88 11.70
C THR A 62 17.07 32.47 12.17
N MET A 63 17.00 31.48 11.27
CA MET A 63 17.32 30.09 11.59
C MET A 63 18.82 29.80 11.59
N SER A 64 19.29 29.09 12.61
CA SER A 64 20.61 28.47 12.67
C SER A 64 20.69 27.22 11.78
N ASP A 65 21.91 26.77 11.46
CA ASP A 65 22.12 25.53 10.70
C ASP A 65 21.55 24.30 11.45
N ASP A 66 21.59 24.32 12.79
CA ASP A 66 21.01 23.28 13.64
C ASP A 66 19.48 23.21 13.44
N GLN A 67 18.81 24.36 13.44
CA GLN A 67 17.38 24.44 13.18
C GLN A 67 17.03 24.05 11.75
N ARG A 68 17.88 24.37 10.77
CA ARG A 68 17.66 24.00 9.37
C ARG A 68 17.71 22.50 9.16
N ARG A 69 18.62 21.80 9.83
CA ARG A 69 18.79 20.34 9.73
C ARG A 69 18.00 19.56 10.78
N ASP A 70 17.22 20.24 11.62
CA ASP A 70 16.38 19.61 12.63
C ASP A 70 15.22 18.84 11.97
N PHE A 71 14.83 17.73 12.58
CA PHE A 71 13.73 16.89 12.09
C PHE A 71 12.42 17.70 11.86
N ALA A 72 12.14 18.71 12.68
CA ALA A 72 10.95 19.55 12.55
C ALA A 72 10.91 20.35 11.23
N ASN A 73 12.07 20.65 10.64
CA ASN A 73 12.19 21.42 9.40
C ASN A 73 12.33 20.55 8.15
N LEU A 74 12.23 19.23 8.27
CA LEU A 74 12.52 18.30 7.18
C LEU A 74 11.31 17.39 6.87
N LEU A 75 11.20 17.01 5.61
CA LEU A 75 10.25 16.01 5.10
C LEU A 75 10.85 15.24 3.91
N LEU A 76 10.21 14.15 3.49
CA LEU A 76 10.66 13.36 2.33
C LEU A 76 9.75 13.58 1.13
N LEU A 77 10.32 13.96 -0.02
CA LEU A 77 9.58 14.09 -1.28
C LEU A 77 10.24 13.24 -2.35
N CYS A 78 9.46 12.62 -3.24
CA CYS A 78 10.03 12.08 -4.47
C CYS A 78 10.53 13.22 -5.36
N THR A 79 11.46 12.93 -6.27
CA THR A 79 12.11 13.94 -7.12
C THR A 79 11.09 14.85 -7.81
N ALA A 80 10.02 14.29 -8.40
CA ALA A 80 8.99 15.09 -9.06
C ALA A 80 8.29 16.11 -8.13
N HIS A 81 8.00 15.74 -6.89
CA HIS A 81 7.37 16.65 -5.93
C HIS A 81 8.38 17.58 -5.23
N HIS A 82 9.63 17.14 -5.11
CA HIS A 82 10.73 17.97 -4.63
C HIS A 82 10.94 19.14 -5.60
N ASP A 83 11.12 18.84 -6.88
CA ASP A 83 11.30 19.83 -7.96
C ASP A 83 10.11 20.80 -8.00
N HIS A 84 8.88 20.28 -7.98
CA HIS A 84 7.68 21.12 -7.95
C HIS A 84 7.63 22.08 -6.75
N ALA A 85 8.02 21.61 -5.56
CA ALA A 85 8.02 22.43 -4.35
C ALA A 85 9.11 23.50 -4.34
N ASP A 86 10.20 23.30 -5.09
CA ASP A 86 11.29 24.25 -5.27
C ASP A 86 10.99 25.27 -6.38
N GLU A 87 10.35 24.85 -7.47
CA GLU A 87 9.94 25.71 -8.59
C GLU A 87 8.76 26.63 -8.25
N HIS A 88 7.87 26.20 -7.35
CA HIS A 88 6.65 26.92 -6.98
C HIS A 88 6.53 27.22 -5.48
N PRO A 89 7.51 27.92 -4.87
CA PRO A 89 7.52 28.20 -3.43
C PRO A 89 6.31 29.02 -2.95
N GLU A 90 5.71 29.82 -3.84
CA GLU A 90 4.49 30.59 -3.58
C GLU A 90 3.23 29.71 -3.49
N ARG A 91 3.20 28.58 -4.20
CA ARG A 91 2.09 27.60 -4.15
C ARG A 91 2.29 26.58 -3.05
N VAL A 92 3.53 26.39 -2.63
CA VAL A 92 3.93 25.44 -1.58
C VAL A 92 4.53 26.21 -0.40
N PRO A 93 3.73 27.04 0.33
CA PRO A 93 4.25 27.82 1.45
C PRO A 93 4.59 26.94 2.65
N VAL A 94 5.33 27.50 3.61
CA VAL A 94 5.81 26.80 4.82
C VAL A 94 4.65 26.13 5.58
N GLU A 95 3.53 26.84 5.72
CA GLU A 95 2.36 26.37 6.45
C GLU A 95 1.73 25.13 5.79
N LEU A 96 1.83 25.04 4.46
CA LEU A 96 1.33 23.90 3.71
C LEU A 96 2.25 22.67 3.90
N LEU A 97 3.56 22.87 3.84
CA LEU A 97 4.55 21.81 4.09
C LEU A 97 4.46 21.27 5.53
N LEU A 98 4.29 22.15 6.52
CA LEU A 98 4.04 21.75 7.91
C LEU A 98 2.76 20.94 8.05
N ARG A 99 1.69 21.30 7.30
CA ARG A 99 0.45 20.52 7.27
C ARG A 99 0.66 19.14 6.67
N TRP A 100 1.39 19.02 5.56
CA TRP A 100 1.71 17.73 4.95
C TRP A 100 2.52 16.84 5.89
N LYS A 101 3.52 17.43 6.57
CA LYS A 101 4.29 16.76 7.62
C LYS A 101 3.37 16.26 8.72
N ALA A 102 2.58 17.13 9.33
CA ALA A 102 1.65 16.73 10.38
C ALA A 102 0.66 15.64 9.92
N GLN A 103 0.12 15.72 8.71
CA GLN A 103 -0.80 14.71 8.16
C GLN A 103 -0.13 13.36 7.93
N ARG A 104 1.10 13.36 7.42
CA ARG A 104 1.85 12.13 7.13
C ARG A 104 2.32 11.44 8.42
N GLU A 105 2.71 12.23 9.41
CA GLU A 105 3.23 11.76 10.69
C GLU A 105 2.12 11.52 11.73
N ALA A 106 0.89 11.96 11.43
CA ALA A 106 -0.27 11.73 12.28
C ALA A 106 -0.54 10.23 12.43
N ASP A 107 -0.42 9.81 13.68
CA ASP A 107 -0.72 8.50 14.24
C ASP A 107 -0.37 7.27 13.38
N PRO A 108 0.87 6.76 13.51
CA PRO A 108 1.25 5.44 13.00
C PRO A 108 0.32 4.34 13.52
N TYR A 109 -0.31 4.50 14.68
CA TYR A 109 -1.28 3.53 15.22
C TYR A 109 -2.64 3.60 14.54
N GLN A 110 -3.08 4.73 13.96
CA GLN A 110 -4.26 4.73 13.08
C GLN A 110 -3.98 4.03 11.76
N ALA A 111 -2.78 4.24 11.19
CA ALA A 111 -2.36 3.51 9.99
C ALA A 111 -2.17 2.01 10.28
N LEU A 112 -1.62 1.66 11.45
CA LEU A 112 -1.49 0.29 11.92
C LEU A 112 -2.81 -0.31 12.42
N GLU A 113 -3.80 0.46 12.90
CA GLU A 113 -5.15 -0.01 13.19
C GLU A 113 -5.85 -0.43 11.91
N ARG A 114 -5.76 0.40 10.86
CA ARG A 114 -6.23 0.04 9.52
C ARG A 114 -5.54 -1.23 9.00
N LEU A 115 -4.26 -1.45 9.28
CA LEU A 115 -3.54 -2.67 8.88
C LEU A 115 -3.77 -3.86 9.83
N ARG A 116 -4.01 -3.64 11.12
CA ARG A 116 -4.38 -4.67 12.12
C ARG A 116 -5.78 -5.22 11.84
N GLU A 117 -6.66 -4.43 11.26
CA GLU A 117 -7.94 -4.88 10.72
C GLU A 117 -7.80 -5.70 9.43
N VAL A 118 -6.72 -5.53 8.66
CA VAL A 118 -6.42 -6.37 7.48
C VAL A 118 -5.80 -7.69 7.93
N THR A 119 -6.56 -8.42 8.74
CA THR A 119 -6.51 -9.88 8.68
C THR A 119 -6.99 -10.31 7.29
N PRO A 120 -6.64 -11.52 6.80
CA PRO A 120 -7.25 -12.06 5.59
C PRO A 120 -8.79 -12.04 5.62
N ALA A 121 -9.41 -11.98 6.81
CA ALA A 121 -10.86 -11.82 6.97
C ALA A 121 -11.31 -10.35 6.83
N GLY A 122 -10.58 -9.38 7.36
CA GLY A 122 -10.89 -7.96 7.20
C GLY A 122 -10.57 -7.42 5.81
N LEU A 123 -9.50 -7.90 5.15
CA LEU A 123 -9.27 -7.62 3.73
C LEU A 123 -10.41 -8.16 2.86
N ARG A 124 -10.86 -9.39 3.13
CA ARG A 124 -12.02 -9.98 2.46
C ARG A 124 -13.27 -9.13 2.66
N ARG A 125 -13.46 -8.56 3.86
CA ARG A 125 -14.58 -7.67 4.17
C ARG A 125 -14.47 -6.35 3.41
N LEU A 126 -13.33 -5.66 3.46
CA LEU A 126 -13.12 -4.39 2.76
C LEU A 126 -13.27 -4.53 1.23
N VAL A 127 -12.74 -5.63 0.66
CA VAL A 127 -12.93 -5.93 -0.76
C VAL A 127 -14.40 -6.24 -1.07
N ALA A 128 -15.08 -7.00 -0.21
CA ALA A 128 -16.51 -7.29 -0.39
C ALA A 128 -17.37 -6.01 -0.31
N GLU A 129 -17.12 -5.14 0.65
CA GLU A 129 -17.81 -3.85 0.81
C GLU A 129 -17.55 -2.92 -0.39
N GLY A 130 -16.30 -2.82 -0.85
CA GLY A 130 -15.96 -2.03 -2.03
C GLY A 130 -16.59 -2.55 -3.33
N LEU A 131 -16.69 -3.87 -3.48
CA LEU A 131 -17.41 -4.49 -4.60
C LEU A 131 -18.92 -4.27 -4.51
N GLN A 132 -19.52 -4.36 -3.32
CA GLN A 132 -20.94 -4.05 -3.12
C GLN A 132 -21.28 -2.60 -3.48
N GLU A 133 -20.42 -1.65 -3.10
CA GLU A 133 -20.61 -0.24 -3.46
C GLU A 133 -20.47 -0.02 -4.98
N HIS A 134 -19.58 -0.77 -5.64
CA HIS A 134 -19.43 -0.74 -7.09
C HIS A 134 -20.68 -1.29 -7.80
N ASP A 135 -21.19 -2.45 -7.36
CA ASP A 135 -22.39 -3.08 -7.92
C ASP A 135 -23.61 -2.17 -7.81
N ALA A 136 -23.78 -1.50 -6.66
CA ALA A 136 -24.85 -0.53 -6.46
C ALA A 136 -24.77 0.63 -7.47
N LYS A 137 -23.57 1.16 -7.74
CA LYS A 137 -23.35 2.23 -8.74
C LYS A 137 -23.62 1.76 -10.16
N VAL A 138 -23.23 0.53 -10.50
CA VAL A 138 -23.50 -0.06 -11.82
C VAL A 138 -25.00 -0.24 -12.03
N LEU A 139 -25.71 -0.80 -11.06
CA LEU A 139 -27.17 -0.99 -11.14
C LEU A 139 -27.92 0.34 -11.23
N ASP A 140 -27.50 1.35 -10.48
CA ASP A 140 -28.07 2.70 -10.53
C ASP A 140 -27.80 3.39 -11.89
N ALA A 141 -26.60 3.21 -12.47
CA ALA A 141 -26.31 3.67 -13.82
C ALA A 141 -27.17 2.98 -14.88
N LEU A 142 -27.40 1.67 -14.75
CA LEU A 142 -28.28 0.91 -15.63
C LEU A 142 -29.74 1.33 -15.51
N ALA A 143 -30.22 1.66 -14.29
CA ALA A 143 -31.55 2.18 -14.07
C ALA A 143 -31.76 3.55 -14.72
N ARG A 144 -30.74 4.44 -14.65
CA ARG A 144 -30.76 5.71 -15.40
C ARG A 144 -30.77 5.49 -16.91
N LEU A 145 -29.95 4.56 -17.39
CA LEU A 145 -29.87 4.25 -18.83
C LEU A 145 -31.21 3.72 -19.36
N GLU A 146 -31.93 2.91 -18.59
CA GLU A 146 -33.25 2.38 -18.95
C GLU A 146 -34.30 3.47 -19.18
N HIS A 147 -34.15 4.63 -18.52
CA HIS A 147 -35.02 5.78 -18.74
C HIS A 147 -34.75 6.49 -20.07
N SER A 148 -33.52 6.45 -20.57
CA SER A 148 -33.12 7.07 -21.84
C SER A 148 -33.15 6.11 -23.04
N ASP A 149 -32.82 4.84 -22.81
CA ASP A 149 -32.66 3.80 -23.84
C ASP A 149 -32.83 2.40 -23.20
N GLN A 150 -34.02 1.83 -23.38
CA GLN A 150 -34.37 0.52 -22.82
C GLN A 150 -33.62 -0.65 -23.45
N ASP A 151 -33.20 -0.53 -24.71
CA ASP A 151 -32.52 -1.61 -25.43
C ASP A 151 -31.05 -1.67 -25.04
N ALA A 152 -30.40 -0.50 -24.92
CA ALA A 152 -29.04 -0.39 -24.39
C ALA A 152 -28.95 -0.88 -22.94
N ALA A 153 -29.92 -0.52 -22.08
CA ALA A 153 -29.96 -0.97 -20.70
C ALA A 153 -30.15 -2.50 -20.57
N ARG A 154 -31.00 -3.09 -21.41
CA ARG A 154 -31.21 -4.55 -21.44
C ARG A 154 -29.94 -5.30 -21.85
N LEU A 155 -29.26 -4.84 -22.90
CA LEU A 155 -28.01 -5.46 -23.36
C LEU A 155 -26.92 -5.39 -22.28
N MET A 156 -26.78 -4.24 -21.63
CA MET A 156 -25.80 -4.07 -20.56
C MET A 156 -26.11 -4.93 -19.32
N ARG A 157 -27.39 -5.12 -18.95
CA ARG A 157 -27.76 -6.06 -17.88
C ARG A 157 -27.37 -7.50 -18.22
N SER A 158 -27.65 -7.95 -19.45
CA SER A 158 -27.27 -9.29 -19.91
C SER A 158 -25.75 -9.52 -19.80
N LEU A 159 -24.94 -8.52 -20.16
CA LEU A 159 -23.48 -8.60 -20.04
C LEU A 159 -23.01 -8.66 -18.59
N VAL A 160 -23.63 -7.89 -17.69
CA VAL A 160 -23.33 -7.95 -16.25
C VAL A 160 -23.68 -9.32 -15.67
N ASP A 161 -24.81 -9.90 -16.07
CA ASP A 161 -25.23 -11.23 -15.65
C ASP A 161 -24.26 -12.31 -16.16
N GLU A 162 -23.85 -12.25 -17.42
CA GLU A 162 -22.87 -13.17 -18.02
C GLU A 162 -21.50 -13.10 -17.34
N LEU A 163 -21.01 -11.89 -17.06
CA LEU A 163 -19.75 -11.69 -16.34
C LEU A 163 -19.85 -12.25 -14.91
N THR A 164 -20.95 -11.97 -14.21
CA THR A 164 -21.20 -12.47 -12.85
C THR A 164 -21.18 -14.00 -12.82
N GLU A 165 -21.84 -14.64 -13.79
CA GLU A 165 -21.85 -16.10 -13.90
C GLU A 165 -20.46 -16.66 -14.22
N ALA A 166 -19.72 -16.05 -15.15
CA ALA A 166 -18.36 -16.46 -15.51
C ALA A 166 -17.39 -16.37 -14.32
N TYR A 167 -17.45 -15.28 -13.55
CA TYR A 167 -16.66 -15.12 -12.32
C TYR A 167 -17.05 -16.14 -11.25
N SER A 168 -18.35 -16.48 -11.14
CA SER A 168 -18.83 -17.49 -10.16
C SER A 168 -18.31 -18.90 -10.49
N VAL A 169 -18.29 -19.27 -11.76
CA VAL A 169 -17.80 -20.57 -12.25
C VAL A 169 -16.28 -20.66 -12.08
N GLN A 170 -15.54 -19.61 -12.43
CA GLN A 170 -14.08 -19.57 -12.29
C GLN A 170 -13.65 -19.66 -10.82
N ARG A 171 -14.39 -19.02 -9.90
CA ARG A 171 -14.15 -19.08 -8.45
C ARG A 171 -14.42 -20.47 -7.85
N ARG A 172 -15.46 -21.19 -8.31
CA ARG A 172 -15.73 -22.59 -7.90
C ARG A 172 -14.65 -23.56 -8.37
N ARG A 173 -14.04 -23.32 -9.54
CA ARG A 173 -12.95 -24.15 -10.08
C ARG A 173 -11.62 -23.96 -9.34
N MET A 174 -11.41 -22.80 -8.73
CA MET A 174 -10.12 -22.43 -8.09
C MET A 174 -10.06 -22.78 -6.60
N LEU A 175 -11.22 -23.01 -5.96
CA LEU A 175 -11.34 -23.40 -4.55
C LEU A 175 -12.25 -24.62 -4.47
N ASP A 176 -11.73 -25.78 -4.85
CA ASP A 176 -12.39 -27.05 -4.53
C ASP A 176 -12.42 -27.19 -2.99
N ALA A 177 -13.63 -27.21 -2.43
CA ALA A 177 -13.85 -27.23 -0.98
C ALA A 177 -13.25 -28.49 -0.36
N ASP A 178 -13.25 -29.60 -1.09
CA ASP A 178 -12.65 -30.87 -0.65
C ASP A 178 -11.13 -30.74 -0.58
N LEU A 179 -10.50 -30.13 -1.60
CA LEU A 179 -9.06 -29.86 -1.62
C LEU A 179 -8.62 -28.95 -0.46
N VAL A 180 -9.42 -27.93 -0.14
CA VAL A 180 -9.15 -27.01 0.98
C VAL A 180 -9.28 -27.74 2.33
N TYR A 181 -10.27 -28.63 2.45
CA TYR A 181 -10.48 -29.41 3.67
C TYR A 181 -9.37 -30.44 3.88
N GLU A 182 -8.94 -31.11 2.82
CA GLU A 182 -7.85 -32.08 2.83
C GLU A 182 -6.49 -31.42 3.11
N LEU A 183 -6.23 -30.23 2.55
CA LEU A 183 -5.00 -29.47 2.84
C LEU A 183 -4.95 -29.04 4.32
N LYS A 184 -6.10 -28.63 4.88
CA LYS A 184 -6.22 -28.27 6.30
C LYS A 184 -5.96 -29.48 7.21
N ASP A 185 -6.51 -30.65 6.87
CA ASP A 185 -6.31 -31.89 7.64
C ASP A 185 -4.85 -32.36 7.59
N ALA A 186 -4.22 -32.26 6.41
CA ALA A 186 -2.79 -32.53 6.23
C ALA A 186 -1.90 -31.60 7.06
N ALA A 187 -2.18 -30.29 7.04
CA ALA A 187 -1.44 -29.31 7.83
C ALA A 187 -1.63 -29.54 9.34
N HIS A 188 -2.84 -29.94 9.77
CA HIS A 188 -3.11 -30.25 11.17
C HIS A 188 -2.40 -31.53 11.63
N THR A 189 -2.32 -32.53 10.77
CA THR A 189 -1.58 -33.77 11.03
C THR A 189 -0.09 -33.48 11.20
N LEU A 190 0.51 -32.72 10.28
CA LEU A 190 1.92 -32.30 10.36
C LEU A 190 2.21 -31.47 11.62
N SER A 191 1.31 -30.56 11.99
CA SER A 191 1.45 -29.72 13.18
C SER A 191 1.43 -30.50 14.50
N LYS A 192 0.92 -31.74 14.50
CA LYS A 192 0.86 -32.62 15.69
C LYS A 192 1.98 -33.66 15.71
N MET A 193 2.86 -33.69 14.71
CA MET A 193 3.97 -34.63 14.67
C MET A 193 5.08 -34.18 15.63
N ASN A 194 5.25 -34.92 16.72
CA ASN A 194 6.46 -34.89 17.54
C ASN A 194 7.34 -36.07 17.13
N GLY A 195 8.13 -35.90 16.06
CA GLY A 195 8.86 -36.99 15.43
C GLY A 195 10.08 -36.55 14.62
N THR A 196 10.94 -37.53 14.30
CA THR A 196 12.22 -37.38 13.61
C THR A 196 12.06 -37.10 12.12
N LEU A 197 13.16 -36.83 11.42
CA LEU A 197 13.19 -36.63 9.96
C LEU A 197 12.52 -37.79 9.18
N GLY A 198 12.56 -39.02 9.71
CA GLY A 198 11.89 -40.18 9.11
C GLY A 198 10.37 -40.04 9.09
N ASP A 199 9.78 -39.52 10.17
CA ASP A 199 8.33 -39.34 10.29
C ASP A 199 7.86 -38.26 9.29
N PHE A 200 8.64 -37.19 9.13
CA PHE A 200 8.38 -36.14 8.15
C PHE A 200 8.45 -36.65 6.69
N ILE A 201 9.40 -37.52 6.38
CA ILE A 201 9.55 -38.12 5.05
C ILE A 201 8.35 -39.04 4.73
N GLU A 202 7.84 -39.79 5.70
CA GLU A 202 6.68 -40.64 5.47
C GLU A 202 5.40 -39.82 5.26
N ALA A 203 5.18 -38.78 6.07
CA ALA A 203 4.04 -37.88 5.91
C ALA A 203 4.05 -37.17 4.55
N THR A 204 5.22 -36.72 4.07
CA THR A 204 5.34 -36.09 2.74
C THR A 204 5.12 -37.07 1.59
N ARG A 205 5.48 -38.35 1.75
CA ARG A 205 5.14 -39.41 0.78
C ARG A 205 3.65 -39.71 0.76
N THR A 206 2.99 -39.79 1.91
CA THR A 206 1.53 -39.96 1.99
C THR A 206 0.82 -38.80 1.27
N LEU A 207 1.28 -37.56 1.49
CA LEU A 207 0.76 -36.39 0.79
C LEU A 207 0.95 -36.46 -0.72
N ARG A 208 2.14 -36.86 -1.19
CA ARG A 208 2.43 -36.99 -2.62
C ARG A 208 1.63 -38.11 -3.30
N ARG A 209 1.23 -39.16 -2.57
CA ARG A 209 0.34 -40.20 -3.10
C ARG A 209 -1.11 -39.72 -3.20
N LYS A 210 -1.56 -38.89 -2.26
CA LYS A 210 -2.91 -38.30 -2.27
C LYS A 210 -3.05 -37.18 -3.31
N PHE A 211 -1.98 -36.40 -3.50
CA PHE A 211 -1.88 -35.33 -4.51
C PHE A 211 -0.75 -35.65 -5.49
N PRO A 212 -0.96 -36.59 -6.43
CA PRO A 212 0.01 -36.82 -7.49
C PRO A 212 0.19 -35.50 -8.25
N ARG A 213 1.44 -35.14 -8.56
CA ARG A 213 1.64 -34.07 -9.54
C ARG A 213 0.96 -34.55 -10.82
N GLY A 214 0.02 -33.77 -11.34
CA GLY A 214 -0.45 -33.98 -12.70
C GLY A 214 0.77 -33.97 -13.59
N ASP A 215 1.04 -35.08 -14.26
CA ASP A 215 1.94 -35.08 -15.39
C ASP A 215 1.16 -34.42 -16.55
N GLU A 216 1.55 -33.17 -16.84
CA GLU A 216 1.41 -32.34 -18.05
C GLU A 216 1.20 -30.85 -17.72
#